data_AF-A0A957F8H4-F1
#
_entry.id   AF-A0A957F8H4-F1
#
_cell.length_a   1.000
_cell.length_b   1.000
_cell.length_c   1.000
_cell.angle_alpha   90.00
_cell.angle_beta   90.00
_cell.angle_gamma   90.00
#
_symmetry.space_group_name_H-M   'P 1'
#
loop_
_entity.id
_entity.type
_entity.pdbx_description
1 polymer ?
#
loop_
_entity_poly.entity_id
_entity_poly.type
_entity_poly.pdbx_seq_one_letter_code
_entity_poly.pdbx_strand_id
1 'polypeptide(L)'
;MSTEIDTWLSAAIRTQIEAQYYAQINRQAAFERLRLDPSFMADLHTHVGLFSDHGVVHVRDVARQVLAVLHACHGVLIPRRPAARFARLCGYGVLLAYFHDIGMVDFSTAGRHMHPEFAAQAVFDPALDPLIAQIWRENSGGLAEYAAALAAAGAPTADPQRLLRELLALSMAHSKRKVPIAVLNDPPRLRRTLQQAIRTNLHLLDLQQRLAAAPRQPRQPDTSHEADAAETALAAYAGPAVNPHVGRFYADVAQEAFAWLVATAPPLPELRQDVTDTVRALRAADALRQRGTYLKTSGNYEVFADSRTGNAVYALRHGDDRLFLLETTDQISAGEANIAGSELDTDGNLRITFHRGAFTAPGSVSHAAESAARVVRDIQDDVLESFVRPPGDAERQGLKTAVSTHILLEETADNPEFVRLVAQHLGRLAPALAGRIGITPSLQHSTDAERTRYLAGQPVNWPMPQRHDLLQRLQASGHRSAQIDAQQAFDHVRLVALAAGEILITAGTPAVFVYIPLGSGLKVEPLGGYQAFAVQPWMPLGVTGVIRGAVRNATVTAEAPLQLLMLPKSVYLQHWHHTHTPDSFRQLVADLPPAADG
;
A
#
# COMPACT_ATOMS: atom_id res chain seq x y z
N MET A 1 17.63 -6.20 -0.97
CA MET A 1 16.19 -6.05 -1.27
C MET A 1 15.34 -7.34 -1.10
N SER A 2 15.93 -8.55 -1.04
CA SER A 2 15.24 -9.81 -0.61
C SER A 2 15.28 -10.05 0.90
N THR A 3 16.13 -9.31 1.61
CA THR A 3 16.65 -9.63 2.95
C THR A 3 15.61 -9.59 4.07
N GLU A 4 14.56 -8.78 3.96
CA GLU A 4 13.57 -8.65 5.04
C GLU A 4 12.54 -9.79 5.03
N ILE A 5 12.03 -10.18 3.85
CA ILE A 5 11.15 -11.36 3.71
C ILE A 5 11.90 -12.63 4.12
N ASP A 6 13.19 -12.73 3.76
CA ASP A 6 14.04 -13.88 4.08
C ASP A 6 14.22 -14.11 5.59
N THR A 7 13.93 -13.10 6.43
CA THR A 7 13.90 -13.26 7.90
C THR A 7 12.73 -14.14 8.35
N TRP A 8 11.64 -14.15 7.59
CA TRP A 8 10.38 -14.81 7.97
C TRP A 8 10.09 -16.08 7.17
N LEU A 9 10.53 -16.11 5.91
CA LEU A 9 10.28 -17.20 4.98
C LEU A 9 11.51 -17.42 4.10
N SER A 10 12.12 -18.60 4.20
CA SER A 10 13.36 -18.91 3.49
C SER A 10 13.20 -18.81 1.98
N ALA A 11 14.27 -18.42 1.29
CA ALA A 11 14.30 -18.35 -0.17
C ALA A 11 13.93 -19.69 -0.84
N ALA A 12 14.23 -20.83 -0.20
CA ALA A 12 13.87 -22.16 -0.67
C ALA A 12 12.35 -22.36 -0.70
N ILE A 13 11.65 -22.09 0.40
CA ILE A 13 10.19 -22.17 0.48
C ILE A 13 9.54 -21.20 -0.51
N ARG A 14 10.03 -19.96 -0.56
CA ARG A 14 9.52 -18.93 -1.49
C ARG A 14 9.64 -19.37 -2.94
N THR A 15 10.82 -19.84 -3.33
CA THR A 15 11.09 -20.29 -4.71
C THR A 15 10.21 -21.49 -5.09
N GLN A 16 9.95 -22.41 -4.16
CA GLN A 16 9.05 -23.52 -4.40
C GLN A 16 7.61 -23.06 -4.65
N ILE A 17 7.06 -22.18 -3.79
CA ILE A 17 5.72 -21.62 -3.95
C ILE A 17 5.61 -20.83 -5.26
N GLU A 18 6.60 -19.97 -5.51
CA GLU A 18 6.68 -19.16 -6.73
C GLU A 18 6.72 -20.03 -7.99
N ALA A 19 7.53 -21.08 -8.02
CA ALA A 19 7.64 -21.97 -9.18
C ALA A 19 6.36 -22.78 -9.41
N GLN A 20 5.74 -23.28 -8.33
CA GLN A 20 4.58 -24.16 -8.39
C GLN A 20 3.28 -23.41 -8.74
N TYR A 21 3.09 -22.20 -8.20
CA TYR A 21 1.82 -21.47 -8.35
C TYR A 21 1.99 -20.19 -9.18
N TYR A 22 2.83 -19.27 -8.74
CA TYR A 22 2.88 -17.92 -9.31
C TYR A 22 3.51 -17.86 -10.71
N ALA A 23 4.54 -18.65 -10.98
CA ALA A 23 5.19 -18.71 -12.30
C ALA A 23 4.25 -19.27 -13.38
N GLN A 24 3.28 -20.11 -12.99
CA GLN A 24 2.23 -20.57 -13.91
C GLN A 24 1.32 -19.41 -14.32
N ILE A 25 0.92 -18.57 -13.36
CA ILE A 25 0.12 -17.37 -13.61
C ILE A 25 0.88 -16.43 -14.56
N ASN A 26 2.18 -16.22 -14.31
CA ASN A 26 3.01 -15.41 -15.21
C ASN A 26 3.03 -15.97 -16.65
N ARG A 27 3.18 -17.29 -16.81
CA ARG A 27 3.16 -17.95 -18.13
C ARG A 27 1.80 -17.83 -18.84
N GLN A 28 0.70 -17.92 -18.09
CA GLN A 28 -0.65 -17.81 -18.66
C GLN A 28 -0.99 -16.36 -19.04
N ALA A 29 -0.51 -15.40 -18.26
CA ALA A 29 -0.66 -13.97 -18.53
C ALA A 29 0.28 -13.46 -19.64
N ALA A 30 1.28 -14.25 -20.09
CA ALA A 30 2.20 -13.93 -21.19
C ALA A 30 1.44 -13.69 -22.53
N PHE A 31 1.88 -12.78 -23.38
CA PHE A 31 1.06 -12.23 -24.47
C PHE A 31 1.09 -13.22 -25.64
N GLU A 32 2.20 -13.96 -25.75
CA GLU A 32 2.32 -15.19 -26.51
C GLU A 32 1.19 -16.16 -26.23
N ARG A 33 0.70 -16.22 -24.98
CA ARG A 33 -0.40 -17.07 -24.57
C ARG A 33 -1.76 -16.37 -24.70
N LEU A 34 -1.89 -15.13 -24.24
CA LEU A 34 -3.13 -14.36 -24.31
C LEU A 34 -3.64 -14.19 -25.75
N ARG A 35 -2.76 -13.98 -26.72
CA ARG A 35 -3.17 -13.88 -28.14
C ARG A 35 -3.82 -15.15 -28.70
N LEU A 36 -3.62 -16.29 -28.03
CA LEU A 36 -4.21 -17.59 -28.39
C LEU A 36 -5.51 -17.85 -27.63
N ASP A 37 -5.84 -17.00 -26.65
CA ASP A 37 -7.06 -17.08 -25.86
C ASP A 37 -8.19 -16.34 -26.58
N PRO A 38 -9.25 -17.03 -27.03
CA PRO A 38 -10.39 -16.38 -27.68
C PRO A 38 -11.08 -15.34 -26.81
N SER A 39 -11.12 -15.50 -25.47
CA SER A 39 -11.75 -14.50 -24.60
C SER A 39 -10.95 -13.21 -24.52
N PHE A 40 -9.63 -13.27 -24.67
CA PHE A 40 -8.80 -12.08 -24.75
C PHE A 40 -9.09 -11.27 -26.01
N MET A 41 -9.23 -11.93 -27.15
CA MET A 41 -9.57 -11.24 -28.41
C MET A 41 -11.01 -10.72 -28.43
N ALA A 42 -11.92 -11.35 -27.68
CA ALA A 42 -13.30 -10.91 -27.53
C ALA A 42 -13.43 -9.68 -26.61
N ASP A 43 -12.52 -9.52 -25.65
CA ASP A 43 -12.51 -8.42 -24.69
C ASP A 43 -11.09 -7.91 -24.42
N LEU A 44 -10.65 -6.93 -25.21
CA LEU A 44 -9.32 -6.32 -25.07
C LEU A 44 -9.25 -5.24 -23.97
N HIS A 45 -10.34 -5.02 -23.23
CA HIS A 45 -10.43 -3.95 -22.25
C HIS A 45 -10.44 -4.46 -20.82
N THR A 46 -11.11 -5.59 -20.54
CA THR A 46 -11.30 -6.09 -19.17
C THR A 46 -10.80 -7.51 -18.91
N HIS A 47 -10.14 -8.14 -19.89
CA HIS A 47 -9.63 -9.49 -19.76
C HIS A 47 -8.64 -9.64 -18.60
N VAL A 48 -8.79 -10.72 -17.81
CA VAL A 48 -7.94 -11.03 -16.63
C VAL A 48 -6.43 -11.00 -16.93
N GLY A 49 -6.04 -11.31 -18.17
CA GLY A 49 -4.67 -11.23 -18.66
C GLY A 49 -4.02 -9.84 -18.59
N LEU A 50 -4.81 -8.77 -18.67
CA LEU A 50 -4.34 -7.39 -18.59
C LEU A 50 -4.19 -6.90 -17.14
N PHE A 51 -5.01 -7.45 -16.24
CA PHE A 51 -5.13 -6.98 -14.85
C PHE A 51 -4.47 -7.89 -13.83
N SER A 52 -3.80 -8.96 -14.25
CA SER A 52 -3.32 -9.93 -13.27
C SER A 52 -2.16 -9.38 -12.47
N ASP A 53 -2.51 -8.95 -11.29
CA ASP A 53 -1.79 -8.62 -10.07
C ASP A 53 -1.70 -9.87 -9.20
N HIS A 54 -1.27 -11.01 -9.75
CA HIS A 54 -1.27 -12.29 -9.04
C HIS A 54 -0.03 -13.14 -9.38
N GLY A 55 1.03 -12.52 -9.91
CA GLY A 55 2.27 -13.18 -10.32
C GLY A 55 3.37 -13.13 -9.25
N VAL A 56 4.57 -13.58 -9.60
CA VAL A 56 5.73 -13.62 -8.67
C VAL A 56 6.08 -12.23 -8.11
N VAL A 57 6.00 -11.18 -8.92
CA VAL A 57 6.31 -9.82 -8.46
C VAL A 57 5.26 -9.33 -7.47
N HIS A 58 3.98 -9.57 -7.75
CA HIS A 58 2.87 -9.22 -6.87
C HIS A 58 2.98 -9.88 -5.49
N VAL A 59 3.15 -11.20 -5.42
CA VAL A 59 3.21 -11.88 -4.11
C VAL A 59 4.37 -11.38 -3.24
N ARG A 60 5.51 -11.07 -3.87
CA ARG A 60 6.66 -10.48 -3.19
C ARG A 60 6.35 -9.06 -2.71
N ASP A 61 5.62 -8.28 -3.50
CA ASP A 61 5.20 -6.94 -3.12
C ASP A 61 4.21 -6.95 -1.95
N VAL A 62 3.14 -7.77 -2.03
CA VAL A 62 2.18 -7.94 -0.93
C VAL A 62 2.87 -8.39 0.35
N ALA A 63 3.83 -9.32 0.27
CA ALA A 63 4.60 -9.75 1.45
C ALA A 63 5.39 -8.59 2.11
N ARG A 64 5.94 -7.65 1.33
CA ARG A 64 6.57 -6.43 1.87
C ARG A 64 5.54 -5.48 2.44
N GLN A 65 4.43 -5.29 1.73
CA GLN A 65 3.37 -4.39 2.17
C GLN A 65 2.71 -4.88 3.46
N VAL A 66 2.63 -6.18 3.71
CA VAL A 66 2.17 -6.71 5.00
C VAL A 66 3.06 -6.24 6.14
N LEU A 67 4.38 -6.27 5.96
CA LEU A 67 5.33 -5.78 6.97
C LEU A 67 5.15 -4.27 7.17
N ALA A 68 5.12 -3.49 6.08
CA ALA A 68 4.92 -2.04 6.13
C ALA A 68 3.62 -1.67 6.85
N VAL A 69 2.50 -2.33 6.52
CA VAL A 69 1.19 -2.12 7.14
C VAL A 69 1.22 -2.51 8.61
N LEU A 70 1.80 -3.66 8.98
CA LEU A 70 1.90 -4.07 10.38
C LEU A 70 2.66 -3.04 11.20
N HIS A 71 3.78 -2.52 10.69
CA HIS A 71 4.56 -1.48 11.35
C HIS A 71 3.79 -0.16 11.48
N ALA A 72 3.12 0.29 10.43
CA ALA A 72 2.33 1.53 10.45
C ALA A 72 1.10 1.44 11.39
N CYS A 73 0.45 0.28 11.45
CA CYS A 73 -0.77 0.09 12.23
C CYS A 73 -0.53 -0.22 13.71
N HIS A 74 0.70 -0.56 14.12
CA HIS A 74 1.00 -1.09 15.45
C HIS A 74 0.84 -0.05 16.56
N GLY A 75 -0.19 -0.24 17.40
CA GLY A 75 -0.58 0.74 18.41
C GLY A 75 -1.40 1.90 17.85
N VAL A 76 -1.82 1.83 16.60
CA VAL A 76 -2.64 2.85 15.92
C VAL A 76 -3.97 2.24 15.48
N LEU A 77 -3.95 1.30 14.53
CA LEU A 77 -5.15 0.62 13.99
C LEU A 77 -5.31 -0.81 14.55
N ILE A 78 -4.22 -1.39 15.07
CA ILE A 78 -4.21 -2.62 15.86
C ILE A 78 -3.54 -2.37 17.21
N PRO A 79 -3.89 -3.07 18.30
CA PRO A 79 -3.29 -2.76 19.59
C PRO A 79 -1.81 -3.06 19.64
N ARG A 80 -1.09 -2.32 20.48
CA ARG A 80 0.33 -2.55 20.71
C ARG A 80 0.55 -3.95 21.28
N ARG A 81 1.65 -4.59 20.86
CA ARG A 81 2.04 -5.95 21.22
C ARG A 81 3.50 -5.94 21.68
N PRO A 82 3.88 -6.82 22.64
CA PRO A 82 5.28 -7.09 22.94
C PRO A 82 6.05 -7.52 21.67
N ALA A 83 7.36 -7.23 21.62
CA ALA A 83 8.19 -7.48 20.44
C ALA A 83 8.09 -8.92 19.91
N ALA A 84 8.15 -9.92 20.79
CA ALA A 84 8.04 -11.33 20.41
C ALA A 84 6.66 -11.70 19.82
N ARG A 85 5.57 -11.07 20.29
CA ARG A 85 4.23 -11.26 19.71
C ARG A 85 4.14 -10.58 18.35
N PHE A 86 4.61 -9.34 18.25
CA PHE A 86 4.60 -8.57 17.01
C PHE A 86 5.43 -9.25 15.90
N ALA A 87 6.61 -9.79 16.23
CA ALA A 87 7.43 -10.59 15.33
C ALA A 87 6.64 -11.77 14.71
N ARG A 88 5.79 -12.45 15.51
CA ARG A 88 4.93 -13.52 14.98
C ARG A 88 3.85 -13.01 14.03
N LEU A 89 3.28 -11.83 14.28
CA LEU A 89 2.33 -11.21 13.33
C LEU A 89 3.01 -10.96 11.99
N CYS A 90 4.26 -10.47 11.99
CA CYS A 90 5.06 -10.27 10.78
C CYS A 90 5.33 -11.59 10.06
N GLY A 91 5.84 -12.59 10.79
CA GLY A 91 6.14 -13.91 10.23
C GLY A 91 4.93 -14.61 9.63
N TYR A 92 3.81 -14.62 10.36
CA TYR A 92 2.54 -15.16 9.90
C TYR A 92 1.99 -14.38 8.69
N GLY A 93 2.09 -13.05 8.72
CA GLY A 93 1.63 -12.19 7.63
C GLY A 93 2.34 -12.46 6.31
N VAL A 94 3.66 -12.65 6.34
CA VAL A 94 4.45 -13.04 5.16
C VAL A 94 4.01 -14.40 4.62
N LEU A 95 3.77 -15.38 5.49
CA LEU A 95 3.24 -16.68 5.10
C LEU A 95 1.86 -16.56 4.44
N LEU A 96 0.93 -15.81 5.02
CA LEU A 96 -0.38 -15.61 4.39
C LEU A 96 -0.27 -14.92 3.03
N ALA A 97 0.61 -13.92 2.89
CA ALA A 97 0.85 -13.27 1.61
C ALA A 97 1.29 -14.27 0.53
N TYR A 98 2.15 -15.24 0.85
CA TYR A 98 2.55 -16.27 -0.12
C TYR A 98 1.48 -17.32 -0.43
N PHE A 99 0.41 -17.40 0.36
CA PHE A 99 -0.66 -18.37 0.18
C PHE A 99 -1.97 -17.76 -0.35
N HIS A 100 -2.17 -16.44 -0.29
CA HIS A 100 -3.49 -15.83 -0.54
C HIS A 100 -4.03 -16.04 -1.96
N ASP A 101 -3.13 -16.02 -2.94
CA ASP A 101 -3.47 -16.03 -4.37
C ASP A 101 -3.08 -17.31 -5.11
N ILE A 102 -2.64 -18.35 -4.40
CA ILE A 102 -2.15 -19.58 -5.05
C ILE A 102 -3.22 -20.27 -5.91
N GLY A 103 -4.50 -19.97 -5.69
CA GLY A 103 -5.61 -20.48 -6.51
C GLY A 103 -5.75 -19.86 -7.88
N MET A 104 -5.06 -18.76 -8.16
CA MET A 104 -5.05 -18.11 -9.48
C MET A 104 -4.32 -18.92 -10.56
N VAL A 105 -3.76 -20.08 -10.21
CA VAL A 105 -3.27 -21.08 -11.18
C VAL A 105 -4.32 -21.51 -12.19
N ASP A 106 -5.61 -21.46 -11.80
CA ASP A 106 -6.73 -21.44 -12.73
C ASP A 106 -6.95 -20.01 -13.21
N PHE A 107 -6.41 -19.71 -14.40
CA PHE A 107 -6.41 -18.38 -14.99
C PHE A 107 -7.66 -18.14 -15.84
N SER A 108 -8.81 -18.32 -15.21
CA SER A 108 -10.13 -18.10 -15.79
C SER A 108 -10.97 -17.19 -14.89
N THR A 109 -12.12 -16.71 -15.37
CA THR A 109 -13.07 -15.96 -14.52
C THR A 109 -13.54 -16.78 -13.32
N ALA A 110 -13.74 -18.09 -13.49
CA ALA A 110 -14.12 -19.00 -12.41
C ALA A 110 -12.97 -19.19 -11.41
N GLY A 111 -11.75 -19.41 -11.89
CA GLY A 111 -10.56 -19.47 -11.06
C GLY A 111 -10.32 -18.19 -10.27
N ARG A 112 -10.49 -17.02 -10.89
CA ARG A 112 -10.48 -15.72 -10.19
C ARG A 112 -11.58 -15.60 -9.15
N HIS A 113 -12.74 -16.19 -9.37
CA HIS A 113 -13.80 -16.19 -8.36
C HIS A 113 -13.50 -17.10 -7.16
N MET A 114 -12.81 -18.22 -7.40
CA MET A 114 -12.64 -19.31 -6.44
C MET A 114 -11.23 -19.42 -5.84
N HIS A 115 -10.27 -18.59 -6.26
CA HIS A 115 -8.90 -18.62 -5.76
C HIS A 115 -8.78 -18.51 -4.22
N PRO A 116 -9.63 -17.76 -3.48
CA PRO A 116 -9.52 -17.70 -2.02
C PRO A 116 -9.88 -19.05 -1.38
N GLU A 117 -10.96 -19.69 -1.83
CA GLU A 117 -11.35 -21.02 -1.35
C GLU A 117 -10.36 -22.09 -1.77
N PHE A 118 -9.82 -22.01 -2.98
CA PHE A 118 -8.74 -22.91 -3.40
C PHE A 118 -7.56 -22.79 -2.46
N ALA A 119 -7.12 -21.57 -2.12
CA ALA A 119 -6.02 -21.36 -1.19
C ALA A 119 -6.29 -21.98 0.19
N ALA A 120 -7.53 -21.85 0.69
CA ALA A 120 -7.99 -22.49 1.92
C ALA A 120 -8.00 -24.03 1.85
N GLN A 121 -8.30 -24.62 0.69
CA GLN A 121 -8.34 -26.07 0.51
C GLN A 121 -6.96 -26.68 0.23
N ALA A 122 -6.10 -25.98 -0.50
CA ALA A 122 -4.80 -26.46 -0.97
C ALA A 122 -3.88 -26.86 0.20
N VAL A 123 -3.99 -26.18 1.34
CA VAL A 123 -3.21 -26.51 2.55
C VAL A 123 -3.60 -27.84 3.19
N PHE A 124 -4.63 -28.53 2.70
CA PHE A 124 -5.00 -29.90 3.11
C PHE A 124 -4.71 -30.94 2.02
N ASP A 125 -4.35 -30.50 0.81
CA ASP A 125 -4.01 -31.37 -0.31
C ASP A 125 -2.69 -32.13 -0.03
N PRO A 126 -2.63 -33.46 -0.26
CA PRO A 126 -1.39 -34.22 -0.17
C PRO A 126 -0.20 -33.62 -0.95
N ALA A 127 -0.46 -32.96 -2.08
CA ALA A 127 0.57 -32.31 -2.90
C ALA A 127 1.32 -31.21 -2.14
N LEU A 128 0.70 -30.60 -1.13
CA LEU A 128 1.31 -29.53 -0.34
C LEU A 128 1.98 -30.01 0.94
N ASP A 129 1.83 -31.29 1.30
CA ASP A 129 2.43 -31.86 2.52
C ASP A 129 3.94 -31.65 2.62
N PRO A 130 4.75 -31.83 1.55
CA PRO A 130 6.19 -31.58 1.63
C PRO A 130 6.52 -30.13 1.99
N LEU A 131 5.76 -29.18 1.43
CA LEU A 131 5.93 -27.75 1.69
C LEU A 131 5.53 -27.40 3.13
N ILE A 132 4.38 -27.92 3.60
CA ILE A 132 3.94 -27.73 4.99
C ILE A 132 4.96 -28.31 5.98
N ALA A 133 5.50 -29.50 5.69
CA ALA A 133 6.55 -30.11 6.51
C ALA A 133 7.84 -29.28 6.52
N GLN A 134 8.18 -28.62 5.42
CA GLN A 134 9.33 -27.72 5.35
C GLN A 134 9.10 -26.45 6.17
N ILE A 135 7.94 -25.78 5.99
CA ILE A 135 7.52 -24.62 6.80
C ILE A 135 7.57 -24.95 8.29
N TRP A 136 7.08 -26.13 8.68
CA TRP A 136 7.10 -26.60 10.05
C TRP A 136 8.53 -26.81 10.59
N ARG A 137 9.39 -27.48 9.81
CA ARG A 137 10.77 -27.82 10.21
C ARG A 137 11.66 -26.60 10.33
N GLU A 138 11.51 -25.63 9.42
CA GLU A 138 12.25 -24.37 9.45
C GLU A 138 11.69 -23.38 10.48
N ASN A 139 10.57 -23.72 11.14
CA ASN A 139 9.86 -22.82 12.05
C ASN A 139 9.59 -21.44 11.40
N SER A 140 9.17 -21.44 10.13
CA SER A 140 8.95 -20.19 9.40
C SER A 140 7.95 -19.30 10.14
N GLY A 141 8.32 -18.03 10.32
CA GLY A 141 7.53 -17.06 11.11
C GLY A 141 7.37 -17.38 12.61
N GLY A 142 8.10 -18.37 13.15
CA GLY A 142 7.98 -18.81 14.55
C GLY A 142 6.71 -19.60 14.86
N LEU A 143 5.99 -20.08 13.84
CA LEU A 143 4.66 -20.68 14.02
C LEU A 143 4.69 -22.11 14.58
N ALA A 144 5.71 -22.90 14.26
CA ALA A 144 5.78 -24.29 14.69
C ALA A 144 6.01 -24.39 16.20
N GLU A 145 6.99 -23.63 16.71
CA GLU A 145 7.25 -23.52 18.15
C GLU A 145 6.04 -22.96 18.90
N TYR A 146 5.37 -21.95 18.34
CA TYR A 146 4.19 -21.37 18.96
C TYR A 146 3.02 -22.36 19.01
N ALA A 147 2.73 -23.07 17.92
CA ALA A 147 1.69 -24.10 17.89
C ALA A 147 1.99 -25.24 18.87
N ALA A 148 3.24 -25.68 18.98
CA ALA A 148 3.66 -26.68 19.95
C ALA A 148 3.47 -26.19 21.40
N ALA A 149 3.81 -24.93 21.69
CA ALA A 149 3.61 -24.33 23.01
C ALA A 149 2.12 -24.23 23.38
N LEU A 150 1.25 -23.89 22.42
CA LEU A 150 -0.20 -23.88 22.62
C LEU A 150 -0.74 -25.27 22.96
N ALA A 151 -0.31 -26.30 22.24
CA ALA A 151 -0.70 -27.67 22.52
C ALA A 151 -0.20 -28.16 23.89
N ALA A 152 1.04 -27.83 24.26
CA ALA A 152 1.59 -28.12 25.58
C ALA A 152 0.81 -27.43 26.72
N ALA A 153 0.20 -26.27 26.44
CA ALA A 153 -0.68 -25.55 27.36
C ALA A 153 -2.14 -26.09 27.38
N GLY A 154 -2.43 -27.19 26.67
CA GLY A 154 -3.76 -27.81 26.67
C GLY A 154 -4.77 -27.13 25.75
N ALA A 155 -4.34 -26.36 24.74
CA ALA A 155 -5.23 -25.85 23.71
C ALA A 155 -5.97 -27.00 22.98
N PRO A 156 -7.23 -26.82 22.55
CA PRO A 156 -8.04 -27.82 21.86
C PRO A 156 -7.62 -28.03 20.40
N THR A 157 -6.31 -28.06 20.14
CA THR A 157 -5.71 -28.40 18.86
C THR A 157 -5.11 -29.80 19.00
N ALA A 158 -5.79 -30.82 18.47
CA ALA A 158 -5.34 -32.21 18.59
C ALA A 158 -3.96 -32.46 17.98
N ASP A 159 -3.53 -31.61 17.04
CA ASP A 159 -2.24 -31.65 16.37
C ASP A 159 -1.73 -30.21 16.09
N PRO A 160 -0.53 -29.83 16.57
CA PRO A 160 0.10 -28.56 16.25
C PRO A 160 0.27 -28.27 14.74
N GLN A 161 0.57 -29.30 13.93
CA GLN A 161 0.68 -29.12 12.47
C GLN A 161 -0.69 -28.85 11.83
N ARG A 162 -1.76 -29.44 12.37
CA ARG A 162 -3.13 -29.11 11.96
C ARG A 162 -3.45 -27.64 12.22
N LEU A 163 -3.04 -27.07 13.36
CA LEU A 163 -3.19 -25.64 13.63
C LEU A 163 -2.48 -24.80 12.56
N LEU A 164 -1.24 -25.15 12.15
CA LEU A 164 -0.55 -24.44 11.08
C LEU A 164 -1.37 -24.43 9.77
N ARG A 165 -1.95 -25.56 9.37
CA ARG A 165 -2.81 -25.63 8.17
C ARG A 165 -4.06 -24.78 8.31
N GLU A 166 -4.70 -24.80 9.47
CA GLU A 166 -5.83 -23.92 9.75
C GLU A 166 -5.43 -22.45 9.65
N LEU A 167 -4.29 -22.05 10.22
CA LEU A 167 -3.76 -20.69 10.10
C LEU A 167 -3.54 -20.31 8.64
N LEU A 168 -2.87 -21.15 7.84
CA LEU A 168 -2.65 -20.86 6.42
C LEU A 168 -3.97 -20.82 5.62
N ALA A 169 -4.98 -21.58 5.99
CA ALA A 169 -6.30 -21.54 5.35
C ALA A 169 -7.02 -20.19 5.53
N LEU A 170 -6.66 -19.38 6.54
CA LEU A 170 -7.16 -18.01 6.67
C LEU A 170 -6.64 -17.08 5.57
N SER A 171 -5.72 -17.52 4.70
CA SER A 171 -5.35 -16.75 3.51
C SER A 171 -6.57 -16.42 2.64
N MET A 172 -7.61 -17.27 2.63
CA MET A 172 -8.92 -17.00 2.02
C MET A 172 -9.55 -15.68 2.48
N ALA A 173 -9.31 -15.29 3.73
CA ALA A 173 -9.90 -14.09 4.33
C ALA A 173 -9.27 -12.77 3.83
N HIS A 174 -8.27 -12.83 2.93
CA HIS A 174 -7.86 -11.66 2.14
C HIS A 174 -9.02 -11.17 1.26
N SER A 175 -9.89 -12.08 0.80
CA SER A 175 -11.02 -11.76 -0.07
C SER A 175 -12.16 -11.13 0.72
N LYS A 176 -12.34 -9.82 0.52
CA LYS A 176 -13.37 -9.01 1.20
C LYS A 176 -14.80 -9.45 0.82
N ARG A 177 -14.99 -10.01 -0.37
CA ARG A 177 -16.26 -10.58 -0.82
C ARG A 177 -16.60 -11.89 -0.09
N LYS A 178 -15.61 -12.78 0.09
CA LYS A 178 -15.84 -14.11 0.71
C LYS A 178 -15.88 -14.00 2.24
N VAL A 179 -15.05 -13.13 2.80
CA VAL A 179 -15.01 -12.83 4.24
C VAL A 179 -15.16 -11.31 4.46
N PRO A 180 -16.40 -10.78 4.37
CA PRO A 180 -16.67 -9.38 4.73
C PRO A 180 -16.20 -9.05 6.14
N ILE A 181 -15.94 -7.77 6.43
CA ILE A 181 -15.39 -7.40 7.75
C ILE A 181 -16.27 -7.85 8.92
N ALA A 182 -17.60 -7.84 8.74
CA ALA A 182 -18.54 -8.34 9.73
C ALA A 182 -18.38 -9.83 10.03
N VAL A 183 -17.96 -10.64 9.05
CA VAL A 183 -17.63 -12.06 9.25
C VAL A 183 -16.29 -12.18 9.97
N LEU A 184 -15.28 -11.42 9.55
CA LEU A 184 -13.95 -11.43 10.20
C LEU A 184 -14.04 -11.01 11.69
N ASN A 185 -14.98 -10.13 12.02
CA ASN A 185 -15.27 -9.65 13.38
C ASN A 185 -16.09 -10.62 14.23
N ASP A 186 -16.65 -11.68 13.65
CA ASP A 186 -17.54 -12.64 14.31
C ASP A 186 -16.88 -14.03 14.29
N PRO A 187 -16.15 -14.43 15.36
CA PRO A 187 -15.39 -15.67 15.34
C PRO A 187 -16.23 -16.94 15.09
N PRO A 188 -17.45 -17.10 15.68
CA PRO A 188 -18.35 -18.18 15.29
C PRO A 188 -18.73 -18.18 13.80
N ARG A 189 -19.02 -17.01 13.21
CA ARG A 189 -19.36 -16.94 11.79
C ARG A 189 -18.15 -17.19 10.90
N LEU A 190 -16.99 -16.62 11.21
CA LEU A 190 -15.73 -16.89 10.53
C LEU A 190 -15.41 -18.38 10.53
N ARG A 191 -15.53 -19.04 11.68
CA ARG A 191 -15.34 -20.49 11.81
C ARG A 191 -16.23 -21.27 10.86
N ARG A 192 -17.54 -20.98 10.83
CA ARG A 192 -18.49 -21.65 9.92
C ARG A 192 -18.14 -21.41 8.45
N THR A 193 -17.74 -20.19 8.10
CA THR A 193 -17.31 -19.85 6.73
C THR A 193 -16.09 -20.67 6.31
N LEU A 194 -15.06 -20.75 7.15
CA LEU A 194 -13.85 -21.55 6.88
C LEU A 194 -14.16 -23.04 6.81
N GLN A 195 -14.98 -23.56 7.73
CA GLN A 195 -15.43 -24.96 7.72
C GLN A 195 -16.16 -25.31 6.42
N GLN A 196 -17.07 -24.45 5.96
CA GLN A 196 -17.78 -24.66 4.70
C GLN A 196 -16.82 -24.66 3.51
N ALA A 197 -15.88 -23.72 3.50
CA ALA A 197 -14.88 -23.59 2.45
C ALA A 197 -13.98 -24.82 2.35
N ILE A 198 -13.45 -25.34 3.47
CA ILE A 198 -12.55 -26.50 3.43
C ILE A 198 -13.32 -27.81 3.18
N ARG A 199 -14.53 -27.95 3.73
CA ARG A 199 -15.29 -29.21 3.69
C ARG A 199 -15.94 -29.47 2.33
N THR A 200 -16.35 -28.44 1.61
CA THR A 200 -17.12 -28.60 0.37
C THR A 200 -16.18 -28.80 -0.81
N ASN A 201 -16.51 -29.72 -1.72
CA ASN A 201 -15.75 -29.82 -2.97
C ASN A 201 -15.75 -28.45 -3.70
N LEU A 202 -14.58 -28.02 -4.18
CA LEU A 202 -14.41 -26.67 -4.76
C LEU A 202 -15.35 -26.41 -5.95
N HIS A 203 -15.56 -27.39 -6.83
CA HIS A 203 -16.44 -27.21 -7.99
C HIS A 203 -17.91 -27.13 -7.57
N LEU A 204 -18.34 -27.98 -6.63
CA LEU A 204 -19.68 -27.87 -6.06
C LEU A 204 -19.89 -26.51 -5.37
N LEU A 205 -18.88 -26.03 -4.65
CA LEU A 205 -18.95 -24.74 -3.97
C LEU A 205 -19.06 -23.58 -4.97
N ASP A 206 -18.33 -23.60 -6.08
CA ASP A 206 -18.45 -22.62 -7.16
C ASP A 206 -19.89 -22.57 -7.71
N LEU A 207 -20.44 -23.74 -8.08
CA LEU A 207 -21.81 -23.84 -8.60
C LEU A 207 -22.85 -23.29 -7.61
N GLN A 208 -22.72 -23.63 -6.32
CA GLN A 208 -23.59 -23.12 -5.27
C GLN A 208 -23.50 -21.60 -5.11
N GLN A 209 -22.28 -21.04 -5.19
CA GLN A 209 -22.07 -19.60 -5.06
C GLN A 209 -22.56 -18.82 -6.28
N ARG A 210 -22.36 -19.35 -7.49
CA ARG A 210 -22.90 -18.75 -8.73
C ARG A 210 -24.42 -18.70 -8.71
N LEU A 211 -25.07 -19.79 -8.27
CA LEU A 211 -26.52 -19.83 -8.09
C LEU A 211 -26.99 -18.83 -7.02
N ALA A 212 -26.26 -18.70 -5.90
CA ALA A 212 -26.61 -17.76 -4.84
C ALA A 212 -26.38 -16.28 -5.23
N ALA A 213 -25.44 -16.01 -6.14
CA ALA A 213 -25.12 -14.66 -6.62
C ALA A 213 -26.10 -14.16 -7.70
N ALA A 214 -26.92 -15.03 -8.28
CA ALA A 214 -27.93 -14.65 -9.26
C ALA A 214 -28.99 -13.71 -8.64
N PRO A 215 -29.25 -12.53 -9.25
CA PRO A 215 -30.23 -11.59 -8.71
C PRO A 215 -31.65 -12.19 -8.68
N ARG A 216 -32.35 -12.09 -7.54
CA ARG A 216 -33.74 -12.55 -7.37
C ARG A 216 -34.82 -11.56 -7.86
N GLN A 217 -34.44 -10.54 -8.63
CA GLN A 217 -35.33 -9.48 -9.15
C GLN A 217 -35.83 -9.78 -10.58
N PRO A 218 -36.91 -9.12 -11.07
CA PRO A 218 -37.53 -9.49 -12.35
C PRO A 218 -36.54 -9.40 -13.51
N ARG A 219 -36.46 -10.51 -14.25
CA ARG A 219 -35.47 -10.87 -15.26
C ARG A 219 -35.12 -9.70 -16.21
N GLN A 220 -33.87 -9.23 -16.14
CA GLN A 220 -33.18 -8.66 -17.29
C GLN A 220 -32.68 -9.81 -18.19
N PRO A 221 -32.75 -9.68 -19.53
CA PRO A 221 -32.52 -10.79 -20.47
C PRO A 221 -31.09 -11.37 -20.45
N ASP A 222 -30.07 -10.61 -20.04
CA ASP A 222 -28.68 -11.11 -20.03
C ASP A 222 -28.31 -11.90 -18.76
N THR A 223 -28.88 -11.58 -17.59
CA THR A 223 -28.56 -12.27 -16.33
C THR A 223 -29.31 -13.59 -16.13
N SER A 224 -30.34 -13.87 -16.94
CA SER A 224 -31.08 -15.14 -16.86
C SER A 224 -30.25 -16.35 -17.31
N HIS A 225 -29.31 -16.15 -18.24
CA HIS A 225 -28.54 -17.27 -18.81
C HIS A 225 -27.54 -17.90 -17.83
N GLU A 226 -26.89 -17.11 -16.96
CA GLU A 226 -25.90 -17.63 -16.02
C GLU A 226 -26.52 -18.40 -14.84
N ALA A 227 -27.65 -17.92 -14.33
CA ALA A 227 -28.37 -18.56 -13.23
C ALA A 227 -28.95 -19.92 -13.68
N ASP A 228 -29.61 -19.93 -14.84
CA ASP A 228 -30.19 -21.14 -15.41
C ASP A 228 -29.08 -22.15 -15.78
N ALA A 229 -27.93 -21.68 -16.27
CA ALA A 229 -26.77 -22.52 -16.52
C ALA A 229 -26.15 -23.08 -15.24
N ALA A 230 -26.03 -22.28 -14.17
CA ALA A 230 -25.52 -22.72 -12.88
C ALA A 230 -26.47 -23.74 -12.21
N GLU A 231 -27.78 -23.51 -12.28
CA GLU A 231 -28.80 -24.45 -11.77
C GLU A 231 -28.76 -25.78 -12.54
N THR A 232 -28.69 -25.72 -13.87
CA THR A 232 -28.56 -26.93 -14.72
C THR A 232 -27.27 -27.68 -14.42
N ALA A 233 -26.14 -26.97 -14.30
CA ALA A 233 -24.85 -27.57 -13.97
C ALA A 233 -24.83 -28.17 -12.57
N LEU A 234 -25.47 -27.51 -11.59
CA LEU A 234 -25.61 -28.02 -10.23
C LEU A 234 -26.49 -29.27 -10.18
N ALA A 235 -27.60 -29.30 -10.92
CA ALA A 235 -28.47 -30.46 -11.03
C ALA A 235 -27.77 -31.66 -11.72
N ALA A 236 -26.87 -31.38 -12.66
CA ALA A 236 -26.07 -32.38 -13.37
C ALA A 236 -24.79 -32.79 -12.63
N TYR A 237 -24.44 -32.14 -11.51
CA TYR A 237 -23.20 -32.41 -10.79
C TYR A 237 -23.22 -33.80 -10.13
N ALA A 238 -22.42 -34.72 -10.66
CA ALA A 238 -22.26 -36.09 -10.16
C ALA A 238 -20.98 -36.30 -9.33
N GLY A 239 -20.23 -35.24 -9.04
CA GLY A 239 -18.98 -35.31 -8.29
C GLY A 239 -19.19 -35.47 -6.77
N PRO A 240 -18.10 -35.64 -6.00
CA PRO A 240 -18.19 -35.75 -4.55
C PRO A 240 -18.68 -34.44 -3.92
N ALA A 241 -19.56 -34.52 -2.92
CA ALA A 241 -20.03 -33.33 -2.21
C ALA A 241 -18.99 -32.77 -1.22
N VAL A 242 -18.13 -33.64 -0.71
CA VAL A 242 -17.13 -33.33 0.32
C VAL A 242 -15.74 -33.25 -0.33
N ASN A 243 -14.92 -32.32 0.13
CA ASN A 243 -13.50 -32.26 -0.19
C ASN A 243 -12.82 -33.56 0.30
N PRO A 244 -12.25 -34.38 -0.60
CA PRO A 244 -11.70 -35.68 -0.25
C PRO A 244 -10.48 -35.61 0.68
N HIS A 245 -9.81 -34.45 0.76
CA HIS A 245 -8.56 -34.32 1.50
C HIS A 245 -8.75 -33.96 2.98
N VAL A 246 -9.87 -33.34 3.34
CA VAL A 246 -10.11 -32.86 4.72
C VAL A 246 -10.28 -34.01 5.71
N GLY A 247 -10.84 -35.14 5.28
CA GLY A 247 -11.03 -36.33 6.14
C GLY A 247 -9.73 -36.95 6.68
N ARG A 248 -8.57 -36.56 6.13
CA ARG A 248 -7.25 -36.98 6.61
C ARG A 248 -6.87 -36.34 7.96
N PHE A 249 -7.50 -35.22 8.31
CA PHE A 249 -7.11 -34.38 9.45
C PHE A 249 -8.19 -34.22 10.52
N TYR A 250 -9.43 -34.58 10.20
CA TYR A 250 -10.58 -34.41 11.08
C TYR A 250 -11.48 -35.64 11.03
N ALA A 251 -11.91 -36.13 12.20
CA ALA A 251 -12.97 -37.11 12.29
C ALA A 251 -14.34 -36.41 12.17
N ASP A 252 -14.49 -35.24 12.81
CA ASP A 252 -15.65 -34.36 12.68
C ASP A 252 -15.22 -32.92 12.39
N VAL A 253 -15.30 -32.52 11.12
CA VAL A 253 -14.95 -31.16 10.68
C VAL A 253 -15.80 -30.09 11.37
N ALA A 254 -17.08 -30.37 11.65
CA ALA A 254 -17.98 -29.40 12.25
C ALA A 254 -17.60 -29.12 13.71
N GLN A 255 -17.16 -30.13 14.44
CA GLN A 255 -16.74 -30.00 15.84
C GLN A 255 -15.28 -29.56 16.01
N GLU A 256 -14.37 -30.05 15.17
CA GLU A 256 -12.93 -29.91 15.40
C GLU A 256 -12.30 -28.72 14.67
N ALA A 257 -12.64 -28.51 13.39
CA ALA A 257 -11.92 -27.54 12.57
C ALA A 257 -12.11 -26.11 13.08
N PHE A 258 -10.99 -25.40 13.22
CA PHE A 258 -10.89 -24.03 13.71
C PHE A 258 -11.55 -23.80 15.08
N ALA A 259 -11.59 -24.83 15.94
CA ALA A 259 -12.22 -24.73 17.26
C ALA A 259 -11.60 -23.61 18.14
N TRP A 260 -10.32 -23.30 17.93
CA TRP A 260 -9.61 -22.22 18.62
C TRP A 260 -10.21 -20.82 18.37
N LEU A 261 -10.93 -20.59 17.25
CA LEU A 261 -11.58 -19.30 16.98
C LEU A 261 -12.66 -18.96 18.02
N VAL A 262 -13.37 -19.97 18.52
CA VAL A 262 -14.49 -19.78 19.47
C VAL A 262 -14.12 -20.15 20.89
N ALA A 263 -12.92 -20.67 21.11
CA ALA A 263 -12.45 -21.01 22.44
C ALA A 263 -12.23 -19.76 23.30
N THR A 264 -12.59 -19.88 24.59
CA THR A 264 -12.48 -18.79 25.58
C THR A 264 -11.34 -19.00 26.56
N ALA A 265 -10.80 -20.22 26.65
CA ALA A 265 -9.70 -20.55 27.54
C ALA A 265 -8.39 -19.88 27.05
N PRO A 266 -7.64 -19.20 27.93
CA PRO A 266 -6.29 -18.76 27.62
C PRO A 266 -5.42 -19.94 27.16
N PRO A 267 -4.50 -19.74 26.19
CA PRO A 267 -4.12 -18.48 25.53
C PRO A 267 -4.88 -18.19 24.21
N LEU A 268 -5.97 -18.87 23.91
CA LEU A 268 -6.62 -18.85 22.58
C LEU A 268 -7.27 -17.51 22.19
N PRO A 269 -7.85 -16.72 23.11
CA PRO A 269 -8.30 -15.38 22.78
C PRO A 269 -7.17 -14.48 22.22
N GLU A 270 -5.94 -14.63 22.71
CA GLU A 270 -4.79 -13.86 22.21
C GLU A 270 -4.37 -14.32 20.81
N LEU A 271 -4.28 -15.65 20.59
CA LEU A 271 -4.04 -16.22 19.26
C LEU A 271 -5.06 -15.68 18.26
N ARG A 272 -6.34 -15.71 18.61
CA ARG A 272 -7.41 -15.20 17.75
C ARG A 272 -7.22 -13.74 17.40
N GLN A 273 -6.94 -12.90 18.39
CA GLN A 273 -6.74 -11.47 18.15
C GLN A 273 -5.55 -11.22 17.22
N ASP A 274 -4.43 -11.90 17.45
CA ASP A 274 -3.21 -11.78 16.64
C ASP A 274 -3.47 -12.25 15.19
N VAL A 275 -4.14 -13.38 15.02
CA VAL A 275 -4.48 -13.91 13.70
C VAL A 275 -5.45 -12.99 12.95
N THR A 276 -6.50 -12.52 13.61
CA THR A 276 -7.45 -11.58 13.01
C THR A 276 -6.75 -10.29 12.60
N ASP A 277 -5.93 -9.69 13.47
CA ASP A 277 -5.21 -8.45 13.16
C ASP A 277 -4.18 -8.64 12.02
N THR A 278 -3.52 -9.80 11.91
CA THR A 278 -2.67 -10.13 10.75
C THR A 278 -3.48 -10.24 9.45
N VAL A 279 -4.67 -10.85 9.48
CA VAL A 279 -5.55 -10.91 8.29
C VAL A 279 -6.00 -9.51 7.86
N ARG A 280 -6.27 -8.59 8.80
CA ARG A 280 -6.56 -7.18 8.45
C ARG A 280 -5.38 -6.54 7.73
N ALA A 281 -4.16 -6.77 8.23
CA ALA A 281 -2.96 -6.26 7.60
C ALA A 281 -2.77 -6.83 6.20
N LEU A 282 -3.02 -8.13 5.98
CA LEU A 282 -3.00 -8.75 4.65
C LEU A 282 -4.01 -8.10 3.70
N ARG A 283 -5.27 -7.95 4.12
CA ARG A 283 -6.32 -7.33 3.29
C ARG A 283 -5.94 -5.91 2.85
N ALA A 284 -5.36 -5.13 3.76
CA ALA A 284 -4.89 -3.79 3.49
C ALA A 284 -3.62 -3.79 2.63
N ALA A 285 -2.66 -4.68 2.88
CA ALA A 285 -1.42 -4.79 2.12
C ALA A 285 -1.68 -5.15 0.65
N ASP A 286 -2.58 -6.11 0.41
CA ASP A 286 -3.04 -6.45 -0.94
C ASP A 286 -3.67 -5.23 -1.65
N ALA A 287 -4.47 -4.43 -0.92
CA ALA A 287 -5.00 -3.18 -1.47
C ALA A 287 -3.95 -2.08 -1.65
N LEU A 288 -2.82 -2.13 -0.94
CA LEU A 288 -1.71 -1.17 -1.04
C LEU A 288 -0.56 -1.66 -1.93
N ARG A 289 -0.75 -2.78 -2.64
CA ARG A 289 0.22 -3.28 -3.60
C ARG A 289 0.59 -2.23 -4.66
N GLN A 290 1.77 -2.38 -5.23
CA GLN A 290 2.22 -1.58 -6.37
C GLN A 290 1.20 -1.63 -7.52
N ARG A 291 1.06 -0.54 -8.25
CA ARG A 291 0.16 -0.39 -9.40
C ARG A 291 0.86 0.32 -10.54
N GLY A 292 0.28 0.21 -11.73
CA GLY A 292 0.70 1.00 -12.89
C GLY A 292 2.16 0.78 -13.28
N THR A 293 2.92 1.86 -13.44
CA THR A 293 4.19 1.86 -14.18
C THR A 293 5.32 1.13 -13.46
N TYR A 294 5.28 1.06 -12.12
CA TYR A 294 6.29 0.34 -11.34
C TYR A 294 6.02 -1.16 -11.24
N LEU A 295 4.76 -1.60 -11.42
CA LEU A 295 4.39 -3.00 -11.42
C LEU A 295 4.24 -3.49 -12.85
N LYS A 296 5.20 -4.30 -13.31
CA LYS A 296 4.91 -5.13 -14.49
C LYS A 296 3.76 -6.06 -14.14
N THR A 297 2.77 -6.19 -15.03
CA THR A 297 1.66 -7.13 -14.87
C THR A 297 2.19 -8.56 -14.68
N SER A 298 1.34 -9.52 -14.31
CA SER A 298 1.72 -10.94 -14.31
C SER A 298 2.28 -11.38 -15.67
N GLY A 299 1.86 -10.76 -16.78
CA GLY A 299 2.41 -11.03 -18.11
C GLY A 299 3.77 -10.38 -18.39
N ASN A 300 4.35 -9.64 -17.42
CA ASN A 300 5.60 -8.90 -17.53
C ASN A 300 5.53 -7.69 -18.50
N TYR A 301 4.35 -7.09 -18.68
CA TYR A 301 4.17 -5.83 -19.44
C TYR A 301 4.08 -4.63 -18.52
N GLU A 302 4.41 -3.46 -19.05
CA GLU A 302 4.21 -2.18 -18.38
C GLU A 302 2.78 -1.67 -18.63
N VAL A 303 2.21 -1.01 -17.62
CA VAL A 303 0.95 -0.27 -17.72
C VAL A 303 1.21 1.17 -17.28
N PHE A 304 0.86 2.13 -18.13
CA PHE A 304 1.11 3.54 -17.82
C PHE A 304 0.04 4.44 -18.44
N ALA A 305 -0.17 5.60 -17.83
CA ALA A 305 -1.11 6.59 -18.33
C ALA A 305 -0.55 7.31 -19.57
N ASP A 306 -1.32 7.34 -20.66
CA ASP A 306 -0.97 8.11 -21.85
C ASP A 306 -0.95 9.60 -21.54
N SER A 307 0.13 10.27 -21.95
CA SER A 307 0.37 11.69 -21.67
C SER A 307 -0.62 12.64 -22.33
N ARG A 308 -1.33 12.16 -23.36
CA ARG A 308 -2.26 12.96 -24.14
C ARG A 308 -3.69 12.72 -23.69
N THR A 309 -4.13 11.48 -23.58
CA THR A 309 -5.54 11.13 -23.31
C THR A 309 -5.83 10.90 -21.82
N GLY A 310 -4.83 10.49 -21.04
CA GLY A 310 -5.04 10.03 -19.65
C GLY A 310 -5.55 8.60 -19.53
N ASN A 311 -5.70 7.87 -20.65
CA ASN A 311 -6.07 6.46 -20.69
C ASN A 311 -4.90 5.56 -20.27
N ALA A 312 -5.19 4.32 -19.89
CA ALA A 312 -4.14 3.33 -19.68
C ALA A 312 -3.64 2.74 -21.01
N VAL A 313 -2.32 2.55 -21.10
CA VAL A 313 -1.65 1.89 -22.20
C VAL A 313 -0.92 0.66 -21.68
N TYR A 314 -1.20 -0.50 -22.28
CA TYR A 314 -0.51 -1.76 -22.04
C TYR A 314 0.59 -1.97 -23.09
N ALA A 315 1.83 -2.14 -22.63
CA ALA A 315 2.99 -2.40 -23.47
C ALA A 315 3.21 -3.91 -23.71
N LEU A 316 2.35 -4.51 -24.53
CA LEU A 316 2.33 -5.94 -24.80
C LEU A 316 3.51 -6.35 -25.69
N ARG A 317 4.36 -7.25 -25.20
CA ARG A 317 5.55 -7.74 -25.93
C ARG A 317 5.31 -9.13 -26.49
N HIS A 318 5.75 -9.36 -27.72
CA HIS A 318 5.78 -10.69 -28.33
C HIS A 318 7.21 -11.04 -28.70
N GLY A 319 7.82 -11.97 -27.97
CA GLY A 319 9.26 -12.18 -28.03
C GLY A 319 10.04 -10.92 -27.63
N ASP A 320 11.30 -10.85 -28.08
CA ASP A 320 12.20 -9.74 -27.74
C ASP A 320 12.14 -8.58 -28.75
N ASP A 321 11.50 -8.77 -29.91
CA ASP A 321 11.59 -7.88 -31.07
C ASP A 321 10.28 -7.12 -31.39
N ARG A 322 9.14 -7.47 -30.79
CA ARG A 322 7.85 -6.84 -31.09
C ARG A 322 7.18 -6.25 -29.87
N LEU A 323 6.76 -5.00 -30.00
CA LEU A 323 6.02 -4.24 -29.00
C LEU A 323 4.71 -3.72 -29.60
N PHE A 324 3.61 -3.99 -28.91
CA PHE A 324 2.28 -3.47 -29.20
C PHE A 324 1.86 -2.55 -28.05
N LEU A 325 1.35 -1.36 -28.37
CA LEU A 325 0.78 -0.44 -27.40
C LEU A 325 -0.74 -0.49 -27.52
N LEU A 326 -1.40 -1.12 -26.55
CA LEU A 326 -2.85 -1.23 -26.49
C LEU A 326 -3.39 -0.18 -25.51
N GLU A 327 -4.09 0.83 -26.03
CA GLU A 327 -4.78 1.84 -25.23
C GLU A 327 -6.19 1.33 -24.85
N THR A 328 -6.59 1.50 -23.60
CA THR A 328 -7.94 1.17 -23.11
C THR A 328 -8.64 2.40 -22.55
N THR A 329 -9.95 2.49 -22.76
CA THR A 329 -10.81 3.55 -22.18
C THR A 329 -11.43 3.13 -20.84
N ASP A 330 -11.04 1.98 -20.30
CA ASP A 330 -11.49 1.55 -18.97
C ASP A 330 -10.97 2.50 -17.88
N GLN A 331 -11.90 3.03 -17.08
CA GLN A 331 -11.60 4.06 -16.08
C GLN A 331 -10.79 3.52 -14.91
N ILE A 332 -10.97 2.24 -14.54
CA ILE A 332 -10.21 1.63 -13.46
C ILE A 332 -8.75 1.48 -13.89
N SER A 333 -8.52 0.92 -15.09
CA SER A 333 -7.19 0.84 -15.70
C SER A 333 -6.52 2.20 -15.76
N ALA A 334 -7.21 3.22 -16.28
CA ALA A 334 -6.67 4.58 -16.40
C ALA A 334 -6.27 5.17 -15.04
N GLY A 335 -7.09 4.95 -14.01
CA GLY A 335 -6.78 5.35 -12.64
C GLY A 335 -5.56 4.62 -12.10
N GLU A 336 -5.52 3.28 -12.18
CA GLU A 336 -4.43 2.46 -11.66
C GLU A 336 -3.10 2.78 -12.35
N ALA A 337 -3.13 3.04 -13.67
CA ALA A 337 -1.98 3.43 -14.45
C ALA A 337 -1.36 4.77 -14.03
N ASN A 338 -2.11 5.62 -13.31
CA ASN A 338 -1.63 6.91 -12.80
C ASN A 338 -1.35 6.92 -11.29
N ILE A 339 -1.68 5.86 -10.53
CA ILE A 339 -1.26 5.73 -9.13
C ILE A 339 0.23 5.36 -9.08
N ALA A 340 1.04 6.24 -8.49
CA ALA A 340 2.47 5.97 -8.29
C ALA A 340 2.76 5.16 -7.02
N GLY A 341 1.86 5.22 -6.03
CA GLY A 341 2.02 4.52 -4.77
C GLY A 341 0.90 4.82 -3.78
N SER A 342 0.66 3.86 -2.90
CA SER A 342 -0.30 3.96 -1.80
C SER A 342 0.31 3.34 -0.54
N GLU A 343 0.16 4.02 0.60
CA GLU A 343 0.72 3.55 1.87
C GLU A 343 -0.13 4.03 3.06
N LEU A 344 0.06 3.39 4.21
CA LEU A 344 -0.36 3.94 5.51
C LEU A 344 0.81 4.69 6.12
N ASP A 345 0.60 5.95 6.50
CA ASP A 345 1.59 6.70 7.28
C ASP A 345 1.63 6.22 8.75
N THR A 346 2.57 6.76 9.52
CA THR A 346 2.77 6.41 10.94
C THR A 346 1.59 6.79 11.84
N ASP A 347 0.73 7.70 11.38
CA ASP A 347 -0.49 8.08 12.08
C ASP A 347 -1.68 7.21 11.62
N GLY A 348 -1.47 6.25 10.71
CA GLY A 348 -2.49 5.40 10.13
C GLY A 348 -3.43 6.16 9.19
N ASN A 349 -2.96 7.19 8.49
CA ASN A 349 -3.66 7.82 7.36
C ASN A 349 -3.28 7.15 6.05
N LEU A 350 -4.23 7.10 5.12
CA LEU A 350 -4.00 6.58 3.77
C LEU A 350 -3.37 7.68 2.92
N ARG A 351 -2.12 7.50 2.48
CA ARG A 351 -1.43 8.40 1.57
C ARG A 351 -1.45 7.83 0.15
N ILE A 352 -1.87 8.63 -0.82
CA ILE A 352 -1.88 8.27 -2.25
C ILE A 352 -1.01 9.25 -3.03
N THR A 353 -0.18 8.71 -3.93
CA THR A 353 0.70 9.47 -4.82
C THR A 353 0.37 9.14 -6.27
N PHE A 354 0.62 10.09 -7.17
CA PHE A 354 0.31 9.97 -8.60
C PHE A 354 1.57 10.11 -9.45
N HIS A 355 1.60 9.45 -10.60
CA HIS A 355 2.73 9.54 -11.52
C HIS A 355 2.82 10.94 -12.16
N ARG A 356 1.68 11.52 -12.52
CA ARG A 356 1.57 12.81 -13.20
C ARG A 356 0.19 13.43 -13.05
N GLY A 357 0.11 14.74 -13.29
CA GLY A 357 -1.14 15.49 -13.34
C GLY A 357 -1.34 16.31 -14.61
N ALA A 358 -0.30 16.51 -15.42
CA ALA A 358 -0.41 17.22 -16.70
C ALA A 358 -0.77 16.26 -17.83
N PHE A 359 -1.79 16.59 -18.61
CA PHE A 359 -2.23 15.84 -19.79
C PHE A 359 -2.59 16.82 -20.92
N THR A 360 -2.28 16.46 -22.18
CA THR A 360 -2.26 17.45 -23.28
C THR A 360 -3.55 17.57 -24.09
N ALA A 361 -4.41 16.55 -24.15
CA ALA A 361 -5.67 16.66 -24.87
C ALA A 361 -6.72 17.44 -24.06
N PRO A 362 -7.65 18.16 -24.72
CA PRO A 362 -8.77 18.79 -24.03
C PRO A 362 -9.56 17.79 -23.18
N GLY A 363 -9.84 18.14 -21.92
CA GLY A 363 -10.61 17.29 -20.99
C GLY A 363 -9.85 16.13 -20.35
N SER A 364 -8.65 15.79 -20.84
CA SER A 364 -7.86 14.64 -20.35
C SER A 364 -7.47 14.76 -18.88
N VAL A 365 -7.11 15.96 -18.40
CA VAL A 365 -6.81 16.20 -16.97
C VAL A 365 -8.02 15.86 -16.08
N SER A 366 -9.22 16.28 -16.47
CA SER A 366 -10.44 15.97 -15.71
C SER A 366 -10.77 14.49 -15.76
N HIS A 367 -10.60 13.85 -16.93
CA HIS A 367 -10.82 12.42 -17.10
C HIS A 367 -9.86 11.59 -16.24
N ALA A 368 -8.57 11.91 -16.26
CA ALA A 368 -7.55 11.26 -15.45
C ALA A 368 -7.80 11.48 -13.94
N ALA A 369 -8.24 12.68 -13.54
CA ALA A 369 -8.58 12.98 -12.16
C ALA A 369 -9.81 12.20 -11.67
N GLU A 370 -10.84 12.05 -12.52
CA GLU A 370 -12.00 11.22 -12.22
C GLU A 370 -11.63 9.74 -12.08
N SER A 371 -10.84 9.21 -13.02
CA SER A 371 -10.37 7.83 -13.02
C SER A 371 -9.52 7.53 -11.79
N ALA A 372 -8.57 8.42 -11.45
CA ALA A 372 -7.78 8.33 -10.22
C ALA A 372 -8.66 8.36 -8.96
N ALA A 373 -9.68 9.23 -8.91
CA ALA A 373 -10.58 9.30 -7.76
C ALA A 373 -11.36 8.00 -7.52
N ARG A 374 -11.73 7.26 -8.57
CA ARG A 374 -12.38 5.95 -8.45
C ARG A 374 -11.44 4.92 -7.81
N VAL A 375 -10.20 4.85 -8.28
CA VAL A 375 -9.20 3.93 -7.72
C VAL A 375 -8.84 4.31 -6.28
N VAL A 376 -8.73 5.61 -5.97
CA VAL A 376 -8.52 6.07 -4.59
C VAL A 376 -9.65 5.61 -3.67
N ARG A 377 -10.90 5.71 -4.13
CA ARG A 377 -12.05 5.21 -3.37
C ARG A 377 -11.95 3.70 -3.15
N ASP A 378 -11.65 2.92 -4.19
CA ASP A 378 -11.56 1.46 -4.08
C ASP A 378 -10.44 1.05 -3.11
N ILE A 379 -9.27 1.68 -3.18
CA ILE A 379 -8.17 1.48 -2.22
C ILE A 379 -8.62 1.83 -0.81
N GLN A 380 -9.27 2.98 -0.64
CA GLN A 380 -9.74 3.43 0.67
C GLN A 380 -10.77 2.48 1.27
N ASP A 381 -11.74 2.01 0.48
CA ASP A 381 -12.77 1.10 0.95
C ASP A 381 -12.11 -0.19 1.44
N ASP A 382 -11.22 -0.77 0.66
CA ASP A 382 -10.49 -1.98 1.05
C ASP A 382 -9.59 -1.81 2.29
N VAL A 383 -8.83 -0.73 2.37
CA VAL A 383 -7.89 -0.50 3.47
C VAL A 383 -8.63 -0.14 4.76
N LEU A 384 -9.54 0.84 4.71
CA LEU A 384 -10.21 1.31 5.93
C LEU A 384 -11.23 0.31 6.45
N GLU A 385 -11.97 -0.38 5.57
CA GLU A 385 -12.91 -1.43 5.99
C GLU A 385 -12.15 -2.55 6.73
N SER A 386 -10.94 -2.88 6.29
CA SER A 386 -10.13 -3.94 6.92
C SER A 386 -9.83 -3.66 8.41
N PHE A 387 -9.87 -2.41 8.86
CA PHE A 387 -9.66 -2.06 10.27
C PHE A 387 -10.95 -1.73 11.04
N VAL A 388 -12.13 -1.90 10.43
CA VAL A 388 -13.40 -1.72 11.15
C VAL A 388 -13.57 -2.81 12.21
N ARG A 389 -13.88 -2.38 13.43
CA ARG A 389 -14.11 -3.22 14.61
C ARG A 389 -15.57 -3.15 15.05
N PRO A 390 -16.04 -4.10 15.88
CA PRO A 390 -17.34 -3.99 16.54
C PRO A 390 -17.49 -2.64 17.27
N PRO A 391 -18.70 -2.09 17.38
CA PRO A 391 -18.93 -0.79 18.02
C PRO A 391 -18.35 -0.73 19.44
N GLY A 392 -17.56 0.31 19.72
CA GLY A 392 -16.93 0.52 21.04
C GLY A 392 -15.62 -0.25 21.26
N ASP A 393 -15.24 -1.19 20.41
CA ASP A 393 -13.99 -1.96 20.60
C ASP A 393 -12.75 -1.12 20.32
N ALA A 394 -12.77 -0.30 19.27
CA ALA A 394 -11.64 0.57 18.93
C ALA A 394 -11.40 1.59 20.04
N GLU A 395 -12.45 2.24 20.53
CA GLU A 395 -12.40 3.23 21.60
C GLU A 395 -11.90 2.63 22.92
N ARG A 396 -12.40 1.45 23.30
CA ARG A 396 -11.94 0.72 24.49
C ARG A 396 -10.45 0.36 24.43
N GLN A 397 -9.92 0.18 23.22
CA GLN A 397 -8.53 -0.18 22.99
C GLN A 397 -7.65 1.04 22.67
N GLY A 398 -8.22 2.26 22.69
CA GLY A 398 -7.51 3.50 22.34
C GLY A 398 -7.02 3.52 20.88
N LEU A 399 -7.69 2.79 19.99
CA LEU A 399 -7.32 2.68 18.58
C LEU A 399 -7.96 3.78 17.75
N LYS A 400 -7.23 4.20 16.72
CA LYS A 400 -7.76 5.07 15.68
C LYS A 400 -8.87 4.36 14.91
N THR A 401 -9.97 5.06 14.68
CA THR A 401 -11.14 4.51 13.98
C THR A 401 -11.08 4.85 12.50
N ALA A 402 -11.70 4.02 11.66
CA ALA A 402 -11.80 4.27 10.22
C ALA A 402 -12.40 5.64 9.87
N VAL A 403 -13.27 6.20 10.72
CA VAL A 403 -13.86 7.53 10.54
C VAL A 403 -12.92 8.67 10.90
N SER A 404 -11.87 8.41 11.69
CA SER A 404 -10.82 9.39 12.02
C SER A 404 -9.62 9.32 11.07
N THR A 405 -9.60 8.33 10.18
CA THR A 405 -8.55 8.18 9.17
C THR A 405 -8.73 9.18 8.04
N HIS A 406 -7.66 9.92 7.73
CA HIS A 406 -7.61 10.85 6.61
C HIS A 406 -7.10 10.17 5.34
N ILE A 407 -7.48 10.74 4.19
CA ILE A 407 -6.99 10.39 2.86
C ILE A 407 -6.11 11.54 2.40
N LEU A 408 -4.81 11.31 2.37
CA LEU A 408 -3.81 12.29 2.02
C LEU A 408 -3.42 12.11 0.56
N LEU A 409 -3.83 13.05 -0.29
CA LEU A 409 -3.51 13.06 -1.71
C LEU A 409 -2.26 13.91 -1.94
N GLU A 410 -1.21 13.30 -2.46
CA GLU A 410 0.06 13.97 -2.71
C GLU A 410 0.06 14.72 -4.05
N GLU A 411 0.44 16.00 -4.03
CA GLU A 411 0.56 16.85 -5.22
C GLU A 411 1.45 16.24 -6.30
N THR A 412 1.18 16.59 -7.57
CA THR A 412 2.06 16.24 -8.69
C THR A 412 2.96 17.42 -9.04
N ALA A 413 4.21 17.14 -9.44
CA ALA A 413 5.18 18.18 -9.74
C ALA A 413 4.88 18.97 -11.03
N ASP A 414 4.07 18.40 -11.92
CA ASP A 414 3.81 18.88 -13.27
C ASP A 414 2.47 19.63 -13.42
N ASN A 415 1.52 19.46 -12.49
CA ASN A 415 0.23 20.15 -12.49
C ASN A 415 -0.37 20.27 -11.07
N PRO A 416 -0.23 21.42 -10.40
CA PRO A 416 -0.74 21.61 -9.04
C PRO A 416 -2.27 21.52 -8.90
N GLU A 417 -3.03 21.71 -9.99
CA GLU A 417 -4.50 21.63 -9.94
C GLU A 417 -5.03 20.20 -10.00
N PHE A 418 -4.23 19.25 -10.50
CA PHE A 418 -4.68 17.87 -10.73
C PHE A 418 -5.25 17.24 -9.46
N VAL A 419 -4.53 17.36 -8.34
CA VAL A 419 -4.92 16.72 -7.09
C VAL A 419 -6.14 17.38 -6.45
N ARG A 420 -6.34 18.68 -6.67
CA ARG A 420 -7.59 19.36 -6.28
C ARG A 420 -8.79 18.79 -7.04
N LEU A 421 -8.62 18.51 -8.33
CA LEU A 421 -9.65 17.84 -9.12
C LEU A 421 -9.90 16.42 -8.61
N VAL A 422 -8.86 15.63 -8.34
CA VAL A 422 -9.02 14.28 -7.73
C VAL A 422 -9.82 14.36 -6.44
N ALA A 423 -9.46 15.28 -5.53
CA ALA A 423 -10.17 15.51 -4.28
C ALA A 423 -11.65 15.88 -4.51
N GLN A 424 -11.94 16.74 -5.48
CA GLN A 424 -13.31 17.14 -5.81
C GLN A 424 -14.12 15.97 -6.40
N HIS A 425 -13.53 15.16 -7.28
CA HIS A 425 -14.17 13.97 -7.83
C HIS A 425 -14.40 12.92 -6.73
N LEU A 426 -13.42 12.68 -5.86
CA LEU A 426 -13.55 11.77 -4.72
C LEU A 426 -14.64 12.21 -3.74
N GLY A 427 -14.69 13.51 -3.40
CA GLY A 427 -15.72 14.08 -2.54
C GLY A 427 -17.14 13.95 -3.13
N ARG A 428 -17.27 13.92 -4.47
CA ARG A 428 -18.55 13.61 -5.14
C ARG A 428 -18.89 12.12 -5.10
N LEU A 429 -17.91 11.25 -5.31
CA LEU A 429 -18.09 9.80 -5.31
C LEU A 429 -18.39 9.25 -3.90
N ALA A 430 -17.81 9.87 -2.87
CA ALA A 430 -17.95 9.47 -1.49
C ALA A 430 -18.06 10.71 -0.57
N PRO A 431 -19.24 11.35 -0.48
CA PRO A 431 -19.43 12.58 0.31
C PRO A 431 -19.05 12.46 1.79
N ALA A 432 -19.17 11.26 2.37
CA ALA A 432 -18.75 10.99 3.75
C ALA A 432 -17.22 11.12 3.98
N LEU A 433 -16.42 11.18 2.92
CA LEU A 433 -14.98 11.38 2.98
C LEU A 433 -14.58 12.86 2.89
N ALA A 434 -15.47 13.77 2.45
CA ALA A 434 -15.09 15.12 2.04
C ALA A 434 -14.30 15.89 3.11
N GLY A 435 -14.69 15.79 4.39
CA GLY A 435 -13.98 16.41 5.52
C GLY A 435 -12.68 15.72 5.95
N ARG A 436 -12.29 14.63 5.29
CA ARG A 436 -11.13 13.78 5.61
C ARG A 436 -10.11 13.70 4.47
N ILE A 437 -10.42 14.32 3.33
CA ILE A 437 -9.50 14.42 2.19
C ILE A 437 -8.56 15.61 2.46
N GLY A 438 -7.28 15.33 2.64
CA GLY A 438 -6.23 16.32 2.74
C GLY A 438 -5.36 16.30 1.48
N ILE A 439 -4.89 17.46 1.05
CA ILE A 439 -3.86 17.58 0.02
C ILE A 439 -2.52 17.76 0.74
N THR A 440 -1.48 17.07 0.27
CA THR A 440 -0.15 17.17 0.86
C THR A 440 0.92 17.42 -0.20
N PRO A 441 2.02 18.11 0.16
CA PRO A 441 3.10 18.40 -0.78
C PRO A 441 3.74 17.15 -1.38
N SER A 442 4.17 17.28 -2.64
CA SER A 442 4.85 16.21 -3.37
C SER A 442 6.21 15.84 -2.79
N LEU A 443 6.41 14.53 -2.58
CA LEU A 443 7.62 13.87 -2.13
C LEU A 443 8.17 12.91 -3.19
N GLN A 444 7.52 12.77 -4.35
CA GLN A 444 7.83 11.79 -5.40
C GLN A 444 9.29 11.76 -5.86
N HIS A 445 9.99 12.90 -5.83
CA HIS A 445 11.40 13.00 -6.25
C HIS A 445 12.38 13.12 -5.09
N SER A 446 11.90 13.00 -3.85
CA SER A 446 12.78 13.07 -2.68
C SER A 446 13.63 11.81 -2.59
N THR A 447 14.83 11.94 -2.04
CA THR A 447 15.60 10.74 -1.66
C THR A 447 14.93 10.02 -0.51
N ASP A 448 15.15 8.71 -0.35
CA ASP A 448 14.62 7.94 0.78
C ASP A 448 14.97 8.59 2.13
N ALA A 449 16.20 9.07 2.28
CA ALA A 449 16.65 9.77 3.49
C ALA A 449 15.87 11.09 3.74
N GLU A 450 15.62 11.90 2.71
CA GLU A 450 14.82 13.11 2.83
C GLU A 450 13.35 12.79 3.15
N ARG A 451 12.77 11.79 2.47
CA ARG A 451 11.40 11.34 2.70
C ARG A 451 11.21 10.86 4.15
N THR A 452 12.07 9.94 4.60
CA THR A 452 12.03 9.42 5.97
C THR A 452 12.19 10.54 6.99
N ARG A 453 13.15 11.46 6.78
CA ARG A 453 13.37 12.58 7.69
C ARG A 453 12.16 13.52 7.76
N TYR A 454 11.55 13.83 6.62
CA TYR A 454 10.38 14.69 6.56
C TYR A 454 9.16 14.06 7.25
N LEU A 455 8.87 12.80 6.96
CA LEU A 455 7.73 12.08 7.55
C LEU A 455 7.90 11.85 9.06
N ALA A 456 9.13 11.64 9.54
CA ALA A 456 9.45 11.56 10.96
C ALA A 456 9.53 12.93 11.66
N GLY A 457 9.54 14.02 10.88
CA GLY A 457 9.65 15.38 11.39
C GLY A 457 8.42 15.83 12.16
N GLN A 458 8.61 16.73 13.14
CA GLN A 458 7.50 17.28 13.91
C GLN A 458 6.77 18.36 13.11
N PRO A 459 5.42 18.32 13.03
CA PRO A 459 4.65 19.44 12.50
C PRO A 459 4.96 20.74 13.24
N VAL A 460 5.14 21.83 12.50
CA VAL A 460 5.42 23.15 13.09
C VAL A 460 4.11 23.82 13.54
N ASN A 461 3.59 23.37 14.68
CA ASN A 461 2.37 23.92 15.30
C ASN A 461 2.65 25.12 16.21
N TRP A 462 3.66 25.92 15.87
CA TRP A 462 4.09 27.03 16.70
C TRP A 462 3.01 28.12 16.82
N PRO A 463 2.87 28.77 17.97
CA PRO A 463 2.02 29.95 18.11
C PRO A 463 2.42 31.06 17.13
N MET A 464 1.44 31.85 16.69
CA MET A 464 1.67 32.94 15.73
C MET A 464 2.84 33.88 16.12
N PRO A 465 3.03 34.29 17.40
CA PRO A 465 4.17 35.12 17.77
C PRO A 465 5.53 34.48 17.46
N GLN A 466 5.66 33.16 17.68
CA GLN A 466 6.90 32.43 17.40
C GLN A 466 7.14 32.30 15.89
N ARG A 467 6.09 32.12 15.09
CA ARG A 467 6.20 32.13 13.62
C ARG A 467 6.70 33.48 13.11
N HIS A 468 6.16 34.59 13.64
CA HIS A 468 6.60 35.93 13.29
C HIS A 468 8.05 36.21 13.73
N ASP A 469 8.47 35.78 14.92
CA ASP A 469 9.88 35.92 15.36
C ASP A 469 10.83 35.23 14.39
N LEU A 470 10.49 34.03 13.93
CA LEU A 470 11.29 33.33 12.92
C LEU A 470 11.34 34.10 11.59
N LEU A 471 10.20 34.60 11.11
CA LEU A 471 10.15 35.40 9.88
C LEU A 471 10.95 36.69 10.00
N GLN A 472 10.98 37.33 11.17
CA GLN A 472 11.80 38.51 11.43
C GLN A 472 13.30 38.18 11.40
N ARG A 473 13.72 37.04 11.97
CA ARG A 473 15.12 36.58 11.88
C ARG A 473 15.54 36.30 10.44
N LEU A 474 14.66 35.70 9.64
CA LEU A 474 14.87 35.53 8.20
C LEU A 474 14.97 36.86 7.45
N GLN A 475 14.16 37.85 7.83
CA GLN A 475 14.22 39.19 7.26
C GLN A 475 15.58 39.83 7.51
N ALA A 476 16.11 39.66 8.73
CA ALA A 476 17.42 40.16 9.12
C ALA A 476 18.58 39.48 8.37
N SER A 477 18.40 38.23 7.90
CA SER A 477 19.37 37.56 7.02
C SER A 477 19.20 37.93 5.54
N GLY A 478 18.37 38.92 5.22
CA GLY A 478 18.16 39.42 3.85
C GLY A 478 17.10 38.67 3.04
N HIS A 479 16.34 37.75 3.63
CA HIS A 479 15.21 37.10 2.95
C HIS A 479 13.99 38.02 2.94
N ARG A 480 13.22 38.04 1.86
CA ARG A 480 11.98 38.84 1.80
C ARG A 480 10.83 38.11 2.49
N SER A 481 10.76 38.17 3.81
CA SER A 481 9.78 37.44 4.61
C SER A 481 8.53 38.25 5.00
N ALA A 482 8.55 39.58 4.85
CA ALA A 482 7.42 40.44 5.22
C ALA A 482 6.10 40.14 4.47
N GLN A 483 6.15 39.43 3.33
CA GLN A 483 4.99 39.05 2.53
C GLN A 483 4.49 37.62 2.78
N ILE A 484 5.19 36.88 3.66
CA ILE A 484 4.86 35.49 3.96
C ILE A 484 3.65 35.48 4.89
N ASP A 485 2.57 34.82 4.45
CA ASP A 485 1.42 34.52 5.30
C ASP A 485 1.84 33.44 6.32
N ALA A 486 2.12 33.86 7.56
CA ALA A 486 2.58 32.97 8.62
C ALA A 486 1.58 31.86 9.00
N GLN A 487 0.30 31.98 8.62
CA GLN A 487 -0.66 30.90 8.81
C GLN A 487 -0.43 29.81 7.76
N GLN A 488 -0.53 30.15 6.48
CA GLN A 488 -0.43 29.19 5.36
C GLN A 488 0.99 28.67 5.14
N ALA A 489 2.00 29.53 5.29
CA ALA A 489 3.38 29.19 4.98
C ALA A 489 3.95 28.09 5.89
N PHE A 490 3.47 28.00 7.12
CA PHE A 490 3.91 26.98 8.07
C PHE A 490 3.15 25.66 7.92
N ASP A 491 2.10 25.62 7.10
CA ASP A 491 1.40 24.37 6.81
C ASP A 491 2.35 23.39 6.11
N HIS A 492 2.34 22.14 6.56
CA HIS A 492 3.24 21.07 6.13
C HIS A 492 4.74 21.29 6.39
N VAL A 493 5.16 22.40 6.99
CA VAL A 493 6.56 22.57 7.42
C VAL A 493 6.86 21.59 8.55
N ARG A 494 8.05 20.99 8.51
CA ARG A 494 8.53 20.04 9.51
C ARG A 494 9.76 20.55 10.23
N LEU A 495 9.76 20.42 11.55
CA LEU A 495 10.95 20.58 12.38
C LEU A 495 11.66 19.23 12.45
N VAL A 496 12.90 19.19 12.00
CA VAL A 496 13.72 17.98 11.98
C VAL A 496 15.03 18.22 12.72
N ALA A 497 15.61 17.15 13.24
CA ALA A 497 16.93 17.16 13.86
C ALA A 497 17.93 16.41 12.97
N LEU A 498 19.19 16.85 12.97
CA LEU A 498 20.31 16.09 12.42
C LEU A 498 21.32 15.82 13.52
N ALA A 499 21.87 14.60 13.52
CA ALA A 499 23.07 14.29 14.27
C ALA A 499 24.33 14.78 13.55
N ALA A 500 25.44 14.91 14.30
CA ALA A 500 26.74 15.17 13.70
C ALA A 500 27.16 14.04 12.74
N GLY A 501 27.73 14.41 11.60
CA GLY A 501 28.10 13.50 10.51
C GLY A 501 26.98 13.18 9.53
N GLU A 502 25.72 13.54 9.81
CA GLU A 502 24.63 13.27 8.89
C GLU A 502 24.67 14.19 7.67
N ILE A 503 24.34 13.60 6.51
CA ILE A 503 24.16 14.34 5.25
C ILE A 503 22.71 14.85 5.18
N LEU A 504 22.57 16.17 5.03
CA LEU A 504 21.31 16.85 4.81
C LEU A 504 20.95 16.89 3.32
N ILE A 505 21.90 17.30 2.48
CA ILE A 505 21.75 17.41 1.02
C ILE A 505 22.88 16.62 0.37
N THR A 506 22.55 15.79 -0.60
CA THR A 506 23.54 15.13 -1.46
C THR A 506 23.60 15.83 -2.80
N ALA A 507 24.79 16.18 -3.29
CA ALA A 507 24.94 16.76 -4.62
C ALA A 507 24.40 15.82 -5.71
N GLY A 508 23.79 16.39 -6.75
CA GLY A 508 23.23 15.65 -7.89
C GLY A 508 21.83 15.07 -7.68
N THR A 509 21.30 15.07 -6.45
CA THR A 509 19.93 14.60 -6.20
C THR A 509 18.88 15.66 -6.56
N PRO A 510 17.60 15.30 -6.75
CA PRO A 510 16.55 16.28 -6.99
C PRO A 510 16.36 17.26 -5.80
N ALA A 511 15.96 18.50 -6.11
CA ALA A 511 15.70 19.52 -5.09
C ALA A 511 14.22 19.55 -4.70
N VAL A 512 13.85 18.78 -3.67
CA VAL A 512 12.45 18.67 -3.20
C VAL A 512 12.16 19.54 -1.97
N PHE A 513 13.19 19.93 -1.24
CA PHE A 513 13.04 20.71 -0.01
C PHE A 513 13.95 21.95 0.03
N VAL A 514 13.47 22.98 0.72
CA VAL A 514 14.30 24.07 1.25
C VAL A 514 14.50 23.83 2.75
N TYR A 515 15.69 24.15 3.26
CA TYR A 515 16.03 23.95 4.66
C TYR A 515 16.38 25.28 5.33
N ILE A 516 15.94 25.48 6.57
CA ILE A 516 16.29 26.67 7.36
C ILE A 516 16.92 26.21 8.68
N PRO A 517 18.26 26.33 8.84
CA PRO A 517 18.92 25.92 10.08
C PRO A 517 18.57 26.89 11.21
N LEU A 518 18.18 26.36 12.37
CA LEU A 518 17.86 27.17 13.56
C LEU A 518 19.10 27.47 14.42
N GLY A 519 20.24 26.87 14.09
CA GLY A 519 21.53 27.05 14.76
C GLY A 519 22.69 26.78 13.80
N SER A 520 23.91 27.01 14.27
CA SER A 520 25.14 26.74 13.51
C SER A 520 25.45 25.25 13.46
N GLY A 521 26.28 24.83 12.51
CA GLY A 521 26.79 23.46 12.45
C GLY A 521 26.56 22.74 11.12
N LEU A 522 26.12 23.44 10.06
CA LEU A 522 26.12 22.89 8.71
C LEU A 522 27.33 23.38 7.93
N LYS A 523 27.90 22.49 7.13
CA LYS A 523 28.95 22.78 6.16
C LYS A 523 28.47 22.44 4.76
N VAL A 524 28.71 23.36 3.82
CA VAL A 524 28.39 23.20 2.40
C VAL A 524 29.68 22.89 1.65
N GLU A 525 29.63 21.86 0.83
CA GLU A 525 30.70 21.44 -0.08
C GLU A 525 30.17 21.54 -1.52
N PRO A 526 30.37 22.69 -2.19
CA PRO A 526 29.84 22.91 -3.53
C PRO A 526 30.55 22.06 -4.59
N LEU A 527 29.81 21.66 -5.62
CA LEU A 527 30.41 21.09 -6.83
C LEU A 527 31.15 22.16 -7.64
N GLY A 528 32.11 21.75 -8.46
CA GLY A 528 32.81 22.65 -9.38
C GLY A 528 34.09 23.30 -8.85
N GLY A 529 34.66 22.77 -7.76
CA GLY A 529 35.96 23.20 -7.23
C GLY A 529 35.92 24.45 -6.35
N TYR A 530 34.73 24.91 -5.94
CA TYR A 530 34.60 26.01 -4.98
C TYR A 530 34.96 25.56 -3.56
N GLN A 531 35.42 26.50 -2.75
CA GLN A 531 35.78 26.25 -1.35
C GLN A 531 34.54 25.91 -0.52
N ALA A 532 34.68 24.94 0.38
CA ALA A 532 33.65 24.63 1.37
C ALA A 532 33.49 25.76 2.39
N PHE A 533 32.28 25.97 2.88
CA PHE A 533 31.99 27.04 3.85
C PHE A 533 30.93 26.63 4.87
N ALA A 534 30.95 27.27 6.04
CA ALA A 534 29.96 27.08 7.09
C ALA A 534 28.69 27.87 6.80
N VAL A 535 27.52 27.28 7.05
CA VAL A 535 26.22 27.93 6.89
C VAL A 535 25.89 28.73 8.14
N GLN A 536 25.47 29.97 7.94
CA GLN A 536 24.96 30.81 9.03
C GLN A 536 23.54 30.40 9.42
N PRO A 537 23.18 30.43 10.71
CA PRO A 537 21.82 30.22 11.16
C PRO A 537 20.83 31.11 10.41
N TRP A 538 19.60 30.63 10.24
CA TRP A 538 18.49 31.33 9.58
C TRP A 538 18.66 31.50 8.06
N MET A 539 19.81 31.19 7.46
CA MET A 539 19.98 31.29 6.01
C MET A 539 19.33 30.10 5.28
N PRO A 540 18.33 30.32 4.39
CA PRO A 540 17.72 29.23 3.64
C PRO A 540 18.71 28.51 2.72
N LEU A 541 18.68 27.18 2.75
CA LEU A 541 19.54 26.31 1.96
C LEU A 541 18.77 25.55 0.90
N GLY A 542 19.43 25.28 -0.22
CA GLY A 542 18.87 24.48 -1.32
C GLY A 542 17.85 25.21 -2.19
N VAL A 543 17.68 26.53 -1.98
CA VAL A 543 16.71 27.39 -2.70
C VAL A 543 16.93 27.38 -4.21
N THR A 544 18.17 27.38 -4.68
CA THR A 544 18.49 27.46 -6.11
C THR A 544 17.95 26.27 -6.90
N GLY A 545 18.11 25.05 -6.38
CA GLY A 545 17.59 23.85 -7.03
C GLY A 545 16.06 23.85 -7.06
N VAL A 546 15.42 24.25 -5.96
CA VAL A 546 13.96 24.32 -5.84
C VAL A 546 13.36 25.34 -6.81
N ILE A 547 13.90 26.57 -6.84
CA ILE A 547 13.40 27.66 -7.70
C ILE A 547 13.63 27.34 -9.18
N ARG A 548 14.80 26.81 -9.55
CA ARG A 548 15.14 26.49 -10.95
C ARG A 548 14.52 25.20 -11.45
N GLY A 549 14.05 24.33 -10.56
CA GLY A 549 13.70 22.94 -10.91
C GLY A 549 14.92 22.11 -11.32
N ALA A 550 16.08 22.34 -10.68
CA ALA A 550 17.35 21.68 -10.97
C ALA A 550 17.79 20.76 -9.82
N VAL A 551 18.74 19.87 -10.10
CA VAL A 551 19.40 19.03 -9.09
C VAL A 551 20.23 19.87 -8.11
N ARG A 552 20.56 19.28 -6.95
CA ARG A 552 21.43 19.87 -5.93
C ARG A 552 22.84 20.07 -6.48
N ASN A 553 23.41 21.24 -6.23
CA ASN A 553 24.75 21.62 -6.71
C ASN A 553 25.83 21.55 -5.61
N ALA A 554 25.50 21.03 -4.43
CA ALA A 554 26.40 20.93 -3.29
C ALA A 554 25.97 19.77 -2.38
N THR A 555 26.93 19.22 -1.64
CA THR A 555 26.66 18.35 -0.50
C THR A 555 26.62 19.21 0.76
N VAL A 556 25.68 18.94 1.66
CA VAL A 556 25.58 19.64 2.94
C VAL A 556 25.56 18.63 4.07
N THR A 557 26.49 18.77 5.00
CA THR A 557 26.71 17.85 6.13
C THR A 557 26.60 18.60 7.44
N ALA A 558 26.01 17.97 8.45
CA ALA A 558 25.99 18.47 9.81
C ALA A 558 27.32 18.15 10.50
N GLU A 559 28.11 19.17 10.85
CA GLU A 559 29.33 19.02 11.66
C GLU A 559 29.01 18.96 13.17
N ALA A 560 27.84 19.45 13.57
CA ALA A 560 27.32 19.38 14.94
C ALA A 560 25.83 19.04 14.92
N PRO A 561 25.27 18.49 16.02
CA PRO A 561 23.83 18.27 16.12
C PRO A 561 23.07 19.60 16.07
N LEU A 562 22.01 19.67 15.25
CA LEU A 562 21.20 20.88 15.11
C LEU A 562 19.76 20.56 14.70
N GLN A 563 18.89 21.56 14.88
CA GLN A 563 17.52 21.55 14.36
C GLN A 563 17.38 22.46 13.15
N LEU A 564 16.49 22.08 12.24
CA LEU A 564 16.16 22.86 11.07
C LEU A 564 14.70 22.70 10.66
N LEU A 565 14.18 23.72 9.98
CA LEU A 565 12.92 23.60 9.27
C LEU A 565 13.16 22.97 7.90
N MET A 566 12.29 22.04 7.54
CA MET A 566 12.25 21.36 6.25
C MET A 566 10.95 21.75 5.55
N LEU A 567 11.09 22.51 4.46
CA LEU A 567 9.99 23.12 3.72
C LEU A 567 9.84 22.40 2.38
N PRO A 568 8.71 21.76 2.08
CA PRO A 568 8.45 21.16 0.77
C PRO A 568 8.51 22.19 -0.36
N LYS A 569 8.94 21.76 -1.55
CA LYS A 569 9.09 22.62 -2.74
C LYS A 569 7.82 23.41 -3.06
N SER A 570 6.65 22.76 -3.08
CA SER A 570 5.39 23.45 -3.42
C SER A 570 5.04 24.52 -2.39
N VAL A 571 5.13 24.19 -1.09
CA VAL A 571 4.94 25.14 0.01
C VAL A 571 5.89 26.32 -0.09
N TYR A 572 7.19 26.06 -0.33
CA TYR A 572 8.18 27.12 -0.47
C TYR A 572 7.87 28.05 -1.65
N LEU A 573 7.62 27.48 -2.83
CA LEU A 573 7.36 28.27 -4.04
C LEU A 573 6.06 29.08 -3.94
N GLN A 574 5.04 28.54 -3.29
CA GLN A 574 3.73 29.19 -3.18
C GLN A 574 3.69 30.24 -2.07
N HIS A 575 4.32 29.98 -0.92
CA HIS A 575 4.12 30.79 0.29
C HIS A 575 5.37 31.44 0.87
N TRP A 576 6.58 31.00 0.51
CA TRP A 576 7.83 31.53 1.07
C TRP A 576 8.69 32.30 0.06
N HIS A 577 8.54 32.00 -1.22
CA HIS A 577 9.39 32.52 -2.27
C HIS A 577 8.93 33.90 -2.74
N HIS A 578 9.59 34.93 -2.21
CA HIS A 578 9.45 36.30 -2.67
C HIS A 578 10.81 36.88 -3.03
N THR A 579 10.92 37.51 -4.19
CA THR A 579 12.16 38.15 -4.65
C THR A 579 12.11 39.66 -4.39
N HIS A 580 13.25 40.28 -4.10
CA HIS A 580 13.34 41.73 -4.08
C HIS A 580 13.19 42.31 -5.48
N THR A 581 12.48 43.44 -5.61
CA THR A 581 12.62 44.30 -6.79
C THR A 581 13.95 45.04 -6.70
N PRO A 582 14.51 45.53 -7.82
CA PRO A 582 15.73 46.32 -7.80
C PRO A 582 15.69 47.48 -6.79
N ASP A 583 14.57 48.20 -6.68
CA ASP A 583 14.43 49.33 -5.75
C ASP A 583 14.43 48.89 -4.28
N SER A 584 13.66 47.85 -3.94
CA SER A 584 13.65 47.32 -2.57
C SER A 584 15.01 46.76 -2.15
N PHE A 585 15.76 46.19 -3.09
CA PHE A 585 17.12 45.71 -2.85
C PHE A 585 18.09 46.87 -2.61
N ARG A 586 18.02 47.94 -3.42
CA ARG A 586 18.86 49.13 -3.23
C ARG A 586 18.64 49.76 -1.86
N GLN A 587 17.39 49.87 -1.40
CA GLN A 587 17.06 50.37 -0.07
C GLN A 587 17.68 49.48 1.01
N LEU A 588 17.46 48.16 0.92
CA LEU A 588 17.98 47.21 1.88
C LEU A 588 19.52 47.28 2.01
N VAL A 589 20.23 47.36 0.89
CA VAL A 589 21.70 47.38 0.87
C VAL A 589 22.27 48.73 1.30
N ALA A 590 21.57 49.84 1.04
CA ALA A 590 21.98 51.16 1.49
C ALA A 590 22.00 51.26 3.04
N ASP A 591 21.13 50.48 3.70
CA ASP A 591 21.02 50.43 5.16
C ASP A 591 21.98 49.42 5.81
N LEU A 592 22.75 48.64 5.02
CA LEU A 592 23.72 47.69 5.56
C LEU A 592 24.97 48.42 6.07
N PRO A 593 25.48 48.10 7.28
CA PRO A 593 26.76 48.61 7.73
C PRO A 593 27.87 48.13 6.77
N PRO A 594 28.93 48.93 6.56
CA PRO A 594 30.09 48.47 5.80
C PRO A 594 30.60 47.16 6.42
N ALA A 595 31.01 46.22 5.57
CA ALA A 595 31.57 44.96 6.02
C ALA A 595 32.73 45.27 6.99
N ALA A 596 32.69 44.67 8.18
CA ALA A 596 33.85 44.71 9.05
C ALA A 596 35.00 44.05 8.28
N ASP A 597 36.05 44.82 8.00
CA ASP A 597 37.27 44.30 7.39
C ASP A 597 37.74 43.12 8.26
N GLY A 598 37.58 41.91 7.72
CA GLY A 598 37.94 40.65 8.37
C GLY A 598 39.39 40.30 8.14
#